data_AF-R6YSH5-F1
#
_entry.id   AF-R6YSH5-F1
#
_cell.length_a   1.000
_cell.length_b   1.000
_cell.length_c   1.000
_cell.angle_alpha   90.00
_cell.angle_beta   90.00
_cell.angle_gamma   90.00
#
_symmetry.space_group_name_H-M   'P 1'
#
loop_
_entity.id
_entity.type
_entity.pdbx_description
1 polymer ?
#
loop_
_entity_poly.entity_id
_entity_poly.type
_entity_poly.pdbx_seq_one_letter_code
_entity_poly.pdbx_strand_id
1 'polypeptide(L)'
;MLMNFKKINHDILLLDICCNFINNESILEKWHYINNIYNDLQKNREIYQKDNTNKVAKNYLDNDNFTLQHIIPEIKEDIYQYISPTMFLYIDNLKNNELSIVSTRLKEDLKQGSNLNEVIKQQLEIAKPMLMELFKKLHQNVVFLVEEKELKSLPKSLVIGEFPKYELNTTNFKNIYNMMNSVIKKINKTDEYFNELVVLKKVYIEIIAGESICYKK
;
A
#
# COMPACT_ATOMS: atom_id res chain seq x y z
N MET A 1 4.96 -26.93 -12.62
CA MET A 1 5.51 -25.66 -12.07
C MET A 1 4.50 -25.16 -11.04
N LEU A 2 4.86 -25.01 -9.76
CA LEU A 2 3.92 -24.48 -8.75
C LEU A 2 3.73 -22.98 -9.04
N MET A 3 2.60 -22.63 -9.66
CA MET A 3 2.25 -21.25 -9.98
C MET A 3 2.20 -20.41 -8.71
N ASN A 4 3.08 -19.40 -8.60
CA ASN A 4 3.04 -18.47 -7.48
C ASN A 4 2.14 -17.26 -7.82
N PHE A 5 0.85 -17.52 -8.07
CA PHE A 5 -0.16 -16.49 -8.34
C PHE A 5 -0.18 -15.43 -7.23
N LYS A 6 0.11 -15.82 -5.99
CA LYS A 6 0.16 -14.89 -4.86
C LYS A 6 1.24 -13.83 -5.06
N LYS A 7 2.43 -14.22 -5.52
CA LYS A 7 3.53 -13.30 -5.84
C LYS A 7 3.23 -12.44 -7.07
N ILE A 8 2.71 -13.03 -8.15
CA ILE A 8 2.35 -12.24 -9.35
C ILE A 8 1.28 -11.20 -9.00
N ASN A 9 0.23 -11.58 -8.27
CA ASN A 9 -0.78 -10.63 -7.80
C ASN A 9 -0.20 -9.53 -6.93
N HIS A 10 0.74 -9.87 -6.03
CA HIS A 10 1.46 -8.88 -5.21
C HIS A 10 2.20 -7.88 -6.09
N ASP A 11 2.98 -8.38 -7.04
CA ASP A 11 3.80 -7.57 -7.93
C ASP A 11 2.94 -6.68 -8.83
N ILE A 12 1.83 -7.20 -9.37
CA ILE A 12 0.89 -6.42 -10.17
C ILE A 12 0.28 -5.27 -9.36
N LEU A 13 -0.18 -5.53 -8.12
CA LEU A 13 -0.75 -4.47 -7.28
C LEU A 13 0.29 -3.42 -6.88
N LEU A 14 1.53 -3.84 -6.61
CA LEU A 14 2.64 -2.92 -6.37
C LEU A 14 2.87 -2.02 -7.59
N LEU A 15 2.94 -2.60 -8.79
CA LEU A 15 3.16 -1.86 -10.03
C LEU A 15 2.02 -0.88 -10.29
N ASP A 16 0.78 -1.31 -10.07
CA ASP A 16 -0.41 -0.48 -10.19
C ASP A 16 -0.32 0.76 -9.29
N ILE A 17 0.07 0.59 -8.01
CA ILE A 17 0.30 1.70 -7.08
C ILE A 17 1.43 2.61 -7.57
N CYS A 18 2.59 2.07 -7.95
CA CYS A 18 3.73 2.86 -8.41
C CYS A 18 3.40 3.68 -9.66
N CYS A 19 2.70 3.09 -10.63
CA CYS A 19 2.37 3.75 -11.89
C CYS A 19 1.39 4.92 -11.74
N ASN A 20 0.62 4.99 -10.64
CA ASN A 20 -0.20 6.18 -10.35
C ASN A 20 0.61 7.47 -10.13
N PHE A 21 1.93 7.35 -9.88
CA PHE A 21 2.82 8.48 -9.61
C PHE A 21 3.82 8.75 -10.75
N ILE A 22 3.68 8.06 -11.88
CA ILE A 22 4.61 8.13 -13.01
C ILE A 22 3.89 8.70 -14.22
N ASN A 23 4.46 9.75 -14.82
CA ASN A 23 3.93 10.38 -16.05
C ASN A 23 4.67 9.96 -17.33
N ASN A 24 5.63 9.03 -17.24
CA ASN A 24 6.36 8.55 -18.40
C ASN A 24 5.48 7.62 -19.25
N GLU A 25 5.15 8.04 -20.47
CA GLU A 25 4.27 7.29 -21.38
C GLU A 25 4.76 5.87 -21.68
N SER A 26 6.07 5.69 -21.93
CA SER A 26 6.63 4.37 -22.22
C SER A 26 6.46 3.37 -21.07
N ILE A 27 6.65 3.84 -19.82
CA ILE A 27 6.41 3.00 -18.63
C ILE A 27 4.92 2.68 -18.50
N LEU A 28 4.05 3.65 -18.74
CA LEU A 28 2.60 3.45 -18.66
C LEU A 28 2.11 2.47 -19.74
N GLU A 29 2.64 2.53 -20.96
CA GLU A 29 2.36 1.56 -22.02
C GLU A 29 2.80 0.14 -21.64
N LYS A 30 4.03 -0.01 -21.12
CA LYS A 30 4.51 -1.29 -20.59
C LYS A 30 3.61 -1.81 -19.47
N TRP A 31 3.22 -0.94 -18.54
CA TRP A 31 2.29 -1.29 -17.47
C TRP A 31 0.94 -1.77 -17.99
N HIS A 32 0.34 -1.04 -18.93
CA HIS A 32 -0.94 -1.43 -19.54
C HIS A 32 -0.86 -2.79 -20.24
N TYR A 33 0.24 -3.06 -20.96
CA TYR A 33 0.49 -4.35 -21.57
C TYR A 33 0.55 -5.49 -20.53
N ILE A 34 1.33 -5.30 -19.46
CA ILE A 34 1.46 -6.26 -18.35
C ILE A 34 0.10 -6.50 -17.68
N ASN A 35 -0.65 -5.43 -17.41
CA ASN A 35 -1.97 -5.52 -16.78
C ASN A 35 -2.99 -6.28 -17.64
N ASN A 36 -2.92 -6.13 -18.97
CA ASN A 36 -3.77 -6.89 -19.90
C ASN A 36 -3.46 -8.39 -19.84
N ILE A 37 -2.18 -8.79 -19.88
CA ILE A 37 -1.77 -10.19 -19.72
C ILE A 37 -2.27 -10.75 -18.38
N TYR A 38 -2.14 -9.98 -17.30
CA TYR A 38 -2.61 -10.40 -15.99
C TYR A 38 -4.13 -10.61 -15.94
N ASN A 39 -4.90 -9.72 -16.55
CA ASN A 39 -6.35 -9.85 -16.64
C ASN A 39 -6.76 -11.10 -17.42
N ASP A 40 -6.08 -11.42 -18.51
CA ASP A 40 -6.34 -12.62 -19.29
C ASP A 40 -5.94 -13.90 -18.53
N LEU A 41 -4.82 -13.87 -17.80
CA LEU A 41 -4.44 -14.93 -16.87
C LEU A 41 -5.51 -15.17 -15.80
N GLN A 42 -6.11 -14.12 -15.22
CA GLN A 42 -7.19 -14.27 -14.23
C GLN A 42 -8.44 -14.91 -14.86
N LYS A 43 -8.87 -14.47 -16.04
CA LYS A 43 -10.01 -15.08 -16.76
C LYS A 43 -9.75 -16.57 -17.05
N ASN A 44 -8.56 -16.89 -17.56
CA ASN A 44 -8.18 -18.28 -17.86
C ASN A 44 -8.09 -19.14 -16.60
N ARG A 45 -7.72 -18.54 -15.46
CA ARG A 45 -7.71 -19.19 -14.16
C ARG A 45 -9.11 -19.56 -13.70
N GLU A 46 -10.07 -18.65 -13.82
CA GLU A 46 -11.47 -18.92 -13.50
C GLU A 46 -12.05 -20.03 -14.38
N ILE A 47 -11.72 -20.04 -15.67
CA ILE A 47 -12.13 -21.10 -16.60
C ILE A 47 -11.55 -22.45 -16.17
N TYR A 48 -10.24 -22.49 -15.91
CA TYR A 48 -9.57 -23.73 -15.50
C TYR A 48 -10.01 -24.23 -14.12
N GLN A 49 -10.40 -23.33 -13.21
CA GLN A 49 -10.98 -23.71 -11.91
C GLN A 49 -12.36 -24.34 -12.06
N LYS A 50 -13.15 -23.93 -13.06
CA LYS A 50 -14.46 -24.53 -13.38
C LYS A 50 -14.31 -25.86 -14.12
N ASP A 51 -13.32 -25.99 -14.99
CA ASP A 51 -12.98 -27.24 -15.69
C ASP A 51 -11.46 -27.46 -15.74
N ASN A 52 -10.97 -28.29 -14.83
CA ASN A 52 -9.55 -28.59 -14.67
C ASN A 52 -8.97 -29.50 -15.78
N THR A 53 -9.82 -29.97 -16.70
CA THR A 53 -9.40 -30.77 -17.86
C THR A 53 -9.17 -29.93 -19.12
N ASN A 54 -9.55 -28.64 -19.08
CA ASN A 54 -9.38 -27.71 -20.18
C ASN A 54 -7.88 -27.42 -20.45
N LYS A 55 -7.31 -28.16 -21.40
CA LYS A 55 -5.89 -28.03 -21.81
C LYS A 55 -5.56 -26.67 -22.43
N VAL A 56 -6.52 -26.05 -23.12
CA VAL A 56 -6.33 -24.74 -23.76
C VAL A 56 -6.17 -23.67 -22.68
N ALA A 57 -7.06 -23.62 -21.70
CA ALA A 57 -6.97 -22.69 -20.57
C ALA A 57 -5.66 -22.88 -19.78
N LYS A 58 -5.25 -24.14 -19.57
CA LYS A 58 -3.97 -24.46 -18.92
C LYS A 58 -2.76 -23.92 -19.70
N ASN A 59 -2.73 -24.09 -21.03
CA ASN A 59 -1.62 -23.58 -21.84
C ASN A 59 -1.54 -22.04 -21.80
N TYR A 60 -2.67 -21.34 -21.87
CA TYR A 60 -2.68 -19.89 -21.69
C TYR A 60 -2.18 -19.48 -20.30
N LEU A 61 -2.65 -20.16 -19.24
CA LEU A 61 -2.17 -19.90 -17.89
C LEU A 61 -0.65 -20.07 -17.75
N ASP A 62 -0.10 -21.14 -18.31
CA ASP A 62 1.35 -21.41 -18.26
C ASP A 62 2.13 -20.33 -19.04
N ASN A 63 1.65 -19.94 -20.24
CA ASN A 63 2.28 -18.93 -21.09
C ASN A 63 2.21 -17.51 -20.49
N ASP A 64 1.04 -17.08 -20.03
CA ASP A 64 0.85 -15.77 -19.41
C ASP A 64 1.68 -15.67 -18.13
N ASN A 65 1.68 -16.72 -17.30
CA ASN A 65 2.50 -16.78 -16.10
C ASN A 65 3.99 -16.71 -16.42
N PHE A 66 4.46 -17.45 -17.44
CA PHE A 66 5.85 -17.38 -17.89
C PHE A 66 6.20 -15.95 -18.34
N THR A 67 5.36 -15.35 -19.17
CA THR A 67 5.57 -13.99 -19.69
C THR A 67 5.64 -12.96 -18.56
N LEU A 68 4.68 -12.99 -17.63
CA LEU A 68 4.64 -12.10 -16.47
C LEU A 68 5.87 -12.24 -15.58
N GLN A 69 6.38 -13.46 -15.37
CA GLN A 69 7.58 -13.69 -14.57
C GLN A 69 8.84 -13.05 -15.15
N HIS A 70 8.90 -12.83 -16.47
CA HIS A 70 10.05 -12.20 -17.13
C HIS A 70 9.90 -10.68 -17.21
N ILE A 71 8.71 -10.19 -17.58
CA ILE A 71 8.50 -8.76 -17.82
C ILE A 71 8.29 -7.93 -16.54
N ILE A 72 7.77 -8.53 -15.45
CA ILE A 72 7.57 -7.83 -14.17
C ILE A 72 8.90 -7.33 -13.58
N PRO A 73 9.97 -8.15 -13.50
CA PRO A 73 11.29 -7.67 -13.11
C PRO A 73 11.78 -6.48 -13.95
N GLU A 74 11.64 -6.54 -15.28
CA GLU A 74 12.09 -5.49 -16.19
C GLU A 74 11.41 -4.14 -15.89
N ILE A 75 10.07 -4.11 -15.78
CA ILE A 75 9.37 -2.86 -15.47
C ILE A 75 9.68 -2.35 -14.05
N LYS A 76 9.95 -3.25 -13.08
CA LYS A 76 10.38 -2.83 -11.73
C LYS A 76 11.71 -2.09 -11.79
N GLU A 77 12.65 -2.54 -12.63
CA GLU A 77 13.92 -1.85 -12.87
C GLU A 77 13.72 -0.46 -13.47
N ASP A 78 12.84 -0.35 -14.47
CA ASP A 78 12.48 0.94 -15.08
C ASP A 78 11.86 1.92 -14.06
N ILE A 79 10.99 1.42 -13.17
CA ILE A 79 10.27 2.23 -12.18
C ILE A 79 11.20 2.81 -11.09
N TYR A 80 12.33 2.15 -10.76
CA TYR A 80 13.28 2.70 -9.77
C TYR A 80 13.86 4.07 -10.18
N GLN A 81 13.84 4.39 -11.47
CA GLN A 81 14.25 5.71 -11.96
C GLN A 81 13.25 6.81 -11.59
N TYR A 82 12.02 6.46 -11.19
CA TYR A 82 10.94 7.41 -10.90
C TYR A 82 10.55 7.38 -9.43
N ILE A 83 10.47 6.19 -8.83
CA ILE A 83 10.03 5.98 -7.45
C ILE A 83 11.24 5.90 -6.51
N SER A 84 11.15 6.54 -5.34
CA SER A 84 12.23 6.43 -4.34
C SER A 84 12.34 5.00 -3.79
N PRO A 85 13.56 4.51 -3.45
CA PRO A 85 13.73 3.19 -2.85
C PRO A 85 12.89 3.00 -1.57
N THR A 86 12.78 4.05 -0.75
CA THR A 86 11.97 4.05 0.47
C THR A 86 10.49 3.80 0.17
N MET A 87 9.94 4.45 -0.85
CA MET A 87 8.54 4.27 -1.24
C MET A 87 8.31 2.87 -1.81
N PHE A 88 9.20 2.40 -2.69
CA PHE A 88 9.10 1.07 -3.27
C PHE A 88 9.12 -0.02 -2.19
N LEU A 89 10.11 0.01 -1.28
CA LEU A 89 10.22 -0.95 -0.18
C LEU A 89 9.03 -0.87 0.78
N TYR A 90 8.48 0.31 1.01
CA TYR A 90 7.31 0.46 1.85
C TYR A 90 6.08 -0.24 1.24
N ILE A 91 5.84 -0.04 -0.06
CA ILE A 91 4.73 -0.66 -0.79
C ILE A 91 4.94 -2.18 -0.85
N ASP A 92 6.15 -2.65 -1.16
CA ASP A 92 6.47 -4.09 -1.28
C ASP A 92 6.27 -4.88 0.03
N ASN A 93 6.37 -4.21 1.18
CA ASN A 93 6.12 -4.81 2.48
C ASN A 93 4.64 -4.91 2.86
N LEU A 94 3.72 -4.38 2.06
CA LEU A 94 2.28 -4.50 2.30
C LEU A 94 1.76 -5.89 1.92
N LYS A 95 0.75 -6.38 2.63
CA LYS A 95 0.09 -7.65 2.27
C LYS A 95 -0.81 -7.45 1.03
N ASN A 96 -1.08 -8.50 0.26
CA ASN A 96 -1.96 -8.44 -0.93
C ASN A 96 -3.33 -7.79 -0.68
N ASN A 97 -3.96 -8.05 0.46
CA ASN A 97 -5.24 -7.43 0.82
C ASN A 97 -5.09 -5.92 1.09
N GLU A 98 -3.97 -5.49 1.67
CA GLU A 98 -3.66 -4.07 1.88
C GLU A 98 -3.37 -3.38 0.55
N LEU A 99 -2.54 -4.00 -0.30
CA LEU A 99 -2.22 -3.51 -1.64
C LEU A 99 -3.46 -3.32 -2.50
N SER A 100 -4.39 -4.28 -2.47
CA SER A 100 -5.65 -4.21 -3.21
C SER A 100 -6.47 -2.99 -2.81
N ILE A 101 -6.67 -2.78 -1.49
CA ILE A 101 -7.42 -1.62 -0.97
C ILE A 101 -6.70 -0.30 -1.30
N VAL A 102 -5.40 -0.25 -1.11
CA VAL A 102 -4.59 0.96 -1.39
C VAL A 102 -4.66 1.30 -2.87
N SER A 103 -4.49 0.32 -3.76
CA SER A 103 -4.53 0.55 -5.21
C SER A 103 -5.88 1.11 -5.66
N THR A 104 -6.99 0.50 -5.22
CA THR A 104 -8.34 0.97 -5.56
C THR A 104 -8.56 2.41 -5.13
N ARG A 105 -8.21 2.76 -3.89
CA ARG A 105 -8.44 4.11 -3.36
C ARG A 105 -7.53 5.16 -4.01
N LEU A 106 -6.28 4.82 -4.28
CA LEU A 106 -5.37 5.74 -4.98
C LEU A 106 -5.90 6.11 -6.37
N LYS A 107 -6.51 5.18 -7.10
CA LYS A 107 -7.14 5.47 -8.40
C LYS A 107 -8.32 6.43 -8.28
N GLU A 108 -9.07 6.37 -7.19
CA GLU A 108 -10.19 7.28 -6.93
C GLU A 108 -9.70 8.70 -6.63
N ASP A 109 -8.60 8.81 -5.88
CA ASP A 109 -8.00 10.07 -5.45
C ASP A 109 -7.15 10.75 -6.55
N LEU A 110 -6.38 9.96 -7.30
CA LEU A 110 -5.39 10.42 -8.30
C LEU A 110 -5.95 10.34 -9.72
N LYS A 111 -7.02 11.08 -9.99
CA LYS A 111 -7.51 11.27 -11.36
C LYS A 111 -6.44 11.93 -12.24
N GLN A 112 -6.48 11.68 -13.55
CA GLN A 112 -5.58 12.34 -14.51
C GLN A 112 -5.60 13.87 -14.30
N GLY A 113 -4.41 14.46 -14.13
CA GLY A 113 -4.26 15.90 -13.90
C GLY A 113 -4.40 16.34 -12.44
N SER A 114 -4.62 15.44 -11.48
CA SER A 114 -4.67 15.77 -10.06
C SER A 114 -3.35 16.39 -9.57
N ASN A 115 -3.44 17.51 -8.85
CA ASN A 115 -2.30 18.08 -8.14
C ASN A 115 -2.06 17.27 -6.86
N LEU A 116 -1.01 16.46 -6.84
CA LEU A 116 -0.68 15.59 -5.71
C LEU A 116 -0.57 16.35 -4.38
N ASN A 117 -0.08 17.59 -4.38
CA ASN A 117 0.00 18.39 -3.16
C ASN A 117 -1.38 18.79 -2.62
N GLU A 118 -2.36 19.03 -3.49
CA GLU A 118 -3.74 19.29 -3.09
C GLU A 118 -4.41 18.02 -2.59
N VAL A 119 -4.19 16.89 -3.27
CA VAL A 119 -4.66 15.58 -2.81
C VAL A 119 -4.12 15.28 -1.41
N ILE A 120 -2.82 15.41 -1.18
CA ILE A 120 -2.21 15.20 0.16
C ILE A 120 -2.88 16.09 1.22
N LYS A 121 -3.12 17.37 0.93
CA LYS A 121 -3.80 18.28 1.87
C LYS A 121 -5.20 17.80 2.22
N GLN A 122 -6.00 17.42 1.22
CA GLN A 122 -7.36 16.89 1.44
C GLN A 122 -7.32 15.58 2.24
N GLN A 123 -6.38 14.70 1.93
CA GLN A 123 -6.23 13.41 2.58
C GLN A 123 -5.76 13.54 4.02
N LEU A 124 -4.95 14.54 4.35
CA LEU A 124 -4.60 14.87 5.74
C LEU A 124 -5.82 15.31 6.56
N GLU A 125 -6.69 16.17 5.99
CA GLU A 125 -7.94 16.58 6.66
C GLU A 125 -8.88 15.38 6.91
N ILE A 126 -9.00 14.47 5.94
CA ILE A 126 -9.79 13.24 6.08
C ILE A 126 -9.16 12.28 7.12
N ALA A 127 -7.84 12.16 7.13
CA ALA A 127 -7.13 11.25 8.04
C ALA A 127 -7.12 11.74 9.49
N LYS A 128 -7.23 13.04 9.73
CA LYS A 128 -7.19 13.63 11.08
C LYS A 128 -8.19 13.01 12.07
N PRO A 129 -9.51 12.94 11.80
CA PRO A 129 -10.45 12.30 12.72
C PRO A 129 -10.13 10.81 12.93
N MET A 130 -9.68 10.11 11.89
CA MET A 130 -9.31 8.69 11.98
C MET A 130 -8.09 8.46 12.87
N LEU A 131 -7.06 9.30 12.74
CA LEU A 131 -5.87 9.27 13.60
C LEU A 131 -6.24 9.53 15.06
N MET A 132 -7.13 10.49 15.31
CA MET A 132 -7.57 10.82 16.67
C MET A 132 -8.36 9.65 17.29
N GLU A 133 -9.25 9.02 16.53
CA GLU A 133 -10.01 7.86 17.00
C GLU A 133 -9.08 6.66 17.26
N LEU A 134 -8.19 6.35 16.31
CA LEU A 134 -7.20 5.29 16.45
C LEU A 134 -6.31 5.52 17.68
N PHE A 135 -5.84 6.75 17.90
CA PHE A 135 -5.04 7.09 19.06
C PHE A 135 -5.80 6.89 20.37
N LYS A 136 -7.07 7.28 20.44
CA LYS A 136 -7.92 7.04 21.63
C LYS A 136 -8.08 5.55 21.91
N LYS A 137 -8.39 4.75 20.89
CA LYS A 137 -8.50 3.28 21.01
C LYS A 137 -7.17 2.67 21.47
N LEU A 138 -6.05 3.12 20.92
CA LEU A 138 -4.73 2.64 21.31
C LEU A 138 -4.35 3.04 22.74
N HIS A 139 -4.63 4.27 23.13
CA HIS A 139 -4.40 4.75 24.49
C HIS A 139 -5.12 3.87 25.52
N GLN A 140 -6.41 3.58 25.30
CA GLN A 140 -7.19 2.70 26.17
C GLN A 140 -6.55 1.31 26.32
N ASN A 141 -6.16 0.69 25.20
CA ASN A 141 -5.51 -0.62 25.22
C ASN A 141 -4.11 -0.58 25.88
N VAL A 142 -3.35 0.50 25.68
CA VAL A 142 -2.02 0.68 26.28
C VAL A 142 -2.12 0.85 27.79
N VAL A 143 -3.06 1.67 28.29
CA VAL A 143 -3.25 1.87 29.74
C VAL A 143 -3.54 0.53 30.42
N PHE A 144 -4.45 -0.26 29.85
CA PHE A 144 -4.76 -1.60 30.34
C PHE A 144 -3.51 -2.50 30.43
N LEU A 145 -2.71 -2.57 29.36
CA LEU A 145 -1.51 -3.43 29.31
C LEU A 145 -0.37 -2.95 30.23
N VAL A 146 -0.29 -1.64 30.52
CA VAL A 146 0.67 -1.09 31.49
C VAL A 146 0.24 -1.43 32.92
N GLU A 147 -1.06 -1.37 33.22
CA GLU A 147 -1.62 -1.79 34.51
C GLU A 147 -1.34 -3.28 34.79
N GLU A 148 -1.43 -4.13 33.76
CA GLU A 148 -1.08 -5.57 33.84
C GLU A 148 0.45 -5.85 33.87
N LYS A 149 1.29 -4.81 33.82
CA LYS A 149 2.77 -4.87 33.83
C LYS A 149 3.41 -5.64 32.66
N GLU A 150 2.68 -5.87 31.57
CA GLU A 150 3.13 -6.73 30.47
C GLU A 150 4.09 -6.03 29.49
N LEU A 151 4.17 -4.70 29.48
CA LEU A 151 4.96 -3.96 28.49
C LEU A 151 5.94 -2.95 29.10
N LYS A 152 7.24 -3.19 28.90
CA LYS A 152 8.28 -2.17 29.14
C LYS A 152 8.44 -1.30 27.89
N SER A 153 8.54 0.02 28.07
CA SER A 153 8.86 1.04 27.04
C SER A 153 7.78 1.37 25.98
N LEU A 154 6.74 2.11 26.39
CA LEU A 154 5.74 2.70 25.49
C LEU A 154 5.94 4.23 25.35
N PRO A 155 5.53 4.83 24.21
CA PRO A 155 5.65 6.28 24.01
C PRO A 155 4.85 7.06 25.06
N LYS A 156 5.50 8.05 25.71
CA LYS A 156 4.87 8.84 26.79
C LYS A 156 3.54 9.47 26.37
N SER A 157 3.45 10.01 25.16
CA SER A 157 2.22 10.62 24.61
C SER A 157 1.03 9.66 24.61
N LEU A 158 1.24 8.40 24.23
CA LEU A 158 0.22 7.36 24.25
C LEU A 158 -0.13 6.92 25.67
N VAL A 159 0.79 7.00 26.62
CA VAL A 159 0.52 6.66 28.03
C VAL A 159 -0.30 7.76 28.70
N ILE A 160 0.01 9.03 28.43
CA ILE A 160 -0.70 10.19 29.01
C ILE A 160 -1.99 10.56 28.27
N GLY A 161 -2.25 9.95 27.10
CA GLY A 161 -3.48 10.18 26.32
C GLY A 161 -3.53 11.54 25.61
N GLU A 162 -2.42 12.26 25.53
CA GLU A 162 -2.37 13.57 24.86
C GLU A 162 -2.09 13.41 23.37
N PHE A 163 -3.15 13.48 22.56
CA PHE A 163 -3.01 13.62 21.11
C PHE A 163 -2.38 14.98 20.78
N PRO A 164 -1.41 15.06 19.86
CA PRO A 164 -0.81 16.34 19.48
C PRO A 164 -1.87 17.34 19.01
N LYS A 165 -1.93 18.51 19.65
CA LYS A 165 -2.94 19.56 19.36
C LYS A 165 -2.67 20.37 18.08
N TYR A 166 -1.59 20.06 17.35
CA TYR A 166 -1.15 20.84 16.19
C TYR A 166 -1.97 20.52 14.94
N GLU A 167 -2.00 21.46 13.98
CA GLU A 167 -2.50 21.24 12.63
C GLU A 167 -1.75 20.08 11.97
N LEU A 168 -2.48 19.14 11.37
CA LEU A 168 -1.90 17.94 10.80
C LEU A 168 -1.22 18.29 9.47
N ASN A 169 0.09 18.06 9.37
CA ASN A 169 0.90 18.26 8.19
C ASN A 169 1.65 16.95 7.86
N THR A 170 2.37 16.92 6.75
CA THR A 170 3.08 15.71 6.31
C THR A 170 4.09 15.19 7.34
N THR A 171 4.84 16.09 7.98
CA THR A 171 5.87 15.74 8.97
C THR A 171 5.25 15.12 10.23
N ASN A 172 4.27 15.78 10.83
CA ASN A 172 3.68 15.28 12.07
C ASN A 172 2.78 14.06 11.81
N PHE A 173 2.14 13.95 10.65
CA PHE A 173 1.43 12.75 10.22
C PHE A 173 2.36 11.55 10.25
N LYS A 174 3.53 11.64 9.59
CA LYS A 174 4.51 10.54 9.55
C LYS A 174 4.94 10.12 10.95
N ASN A 175 5.20 11.09 11.83
CA ASN A 175 5.62 10.81 13.21
C ASN A 175 4.51 10.09 14.01
N ILE A 176 3.27 10.58 13.93
CA ILE A 176 2.13 10.00 14.64
C ILE A 176 1.83 8.60 14.09
N TYR A 177 1.79 8.45 12.77
CA TYR A 177 1.57 7.18 12.09
C TYR A 177 2.63 6.13 12.47
N ASN A 178 3.92 6.48 12.38
CA ASN A 178 5.01 5.56 12.69
C ASN A 178 5.00 5.13 14.17
N MET A 179 4.71 6.06 15.08
CA MET A 179 4.54 5.75 16.50
C MET A 179 3.39 4.76 16.72
N MET A 180 2.20 5.03 16.19
CA MET A 180 1.04 4.15 16.38
C MET A 180 1.25 2.79 15.74
N ASN A 181 1.79 2.74 14.52
CA ASN A 181 2.11 1.48 13.84
C ASN A 181 3.13 0.65 14.63
N SER A 182 4.15 1.28 15.23
CA SER A 182 5.08 0.59 16.11
C SER A 182 4.40 0.03 17.36
N VAL A 183 3.46 0.75 17.96
CA VAL A 183 2.73 0.28 19.15
C VAL A 183 1.79 -0.87 18.78
N ILE A 184 1.02 -0.75 17.71
CA ILE A 184 0.11 -1.80 17.21
C ILE A 184 0.87 -3.11 16.95
N LYS A 185 2.06 -3.02 16.34
CA LYS A 185 2.94 -4.18 16.14
C LYS A 185 3.41 -4.77 17.46
N LYS A 186 3.83 -3.95 18.42
CA LYS A 186 4.29 -4.42 19.75
C LYS A 186 3.19 -5.15 20.53
N ILE A 187 1.94 -4.68 20.44
CA ILE A 187 0.80 -5.29 21.14
C ILE A 187 0.13 -6.42 20.33
N ASN A 188 0.69 -6.80 19.16
CA ASN A 188 0.19 -7.86 18.29
C ASN A 188 -1.30 -7.74 17.87
N LYS A 189 -1.84 -6.52 17.79
CA LYS A 189 -3.26 -6.26 17.42
C LYS A 189 -3.44 -5.74 15.99
N THR A 190 -2.54 -6.08 15.07
CA THR A 190 -2.57 -5.52 13.71
C THR A 190 -3.88 -5.80 12.96
N ASP A 191 -4.49 -6.95 13.19
CA ASP A 191 -5.75 -7.32 12.53
C ASP A 191 -6.97 -6.54 13.10
N GLU A 192 -6.95 -6.20 14.40
CA GLU A 192 -7.99 -5.38 15.06
C GLU A 192 -8.06 -3.96 14.47
N TYR A 193 -6.91 -3.41 14.10
CA TYR A 193 -6.78 -2.06 13.55
C TYR A 193 -6.62 -2.02 12.02
N PHE A 194 -6.93 -3.13 11.33
CA PHE A 194 -6.64 -3.27 9.90
C PHE A 194 -7.28 -2.17 9.05
N ASN A 195 -8.56 -1.87 9.31
CA ASN A 195 -9.33 -0.92 8.52
C ASN A 195 -8.80 0.51 8.67
N GLU A 196 -8.47 0.95 9.88
CA GLU A 196 -7.87 2.26 10.12
C GLU A 196 -6.46 2.32 9.52
N LEU A 197 -5.64 1.28 9.73
CA LEU A 197 -4.25 1.25 9.28
C LEU A 197 -4.13 1.29 7.75
N VAL A 198 -4.99 0.60 7.01
CA VAL A 198 -4.89 0.58 5.54
C VAL A 198 -5.15 1.95 4.93
N VAL A 199 -6.06 2.75 5.53
CA VAL A 199 -6.30 4.13 5.10
C VAL A 199 -5.07 4.99 5.36
N LEU A 200 -4.49 4.90 6.57
CA LEU A 200 -3.32 5.68 6.94
C LEU A 200 -2.08 5.29 6.12
N LYS A 201 -1.94 4.00 5.77
CA LYS A 201 -0.91 3.51 4.85
C LYS A 201 -1.01 4.16 3.48
N LYS A 202 -2.22 4.30 2.95
CA LYS A 202 -2.49 5.00 1.67
C LYS A 202 -2.04 6.46 1.73
N VAL A 203 -2.43 7.19 2.78
CA VAL A 203 -2.02 8.60 2.96
C VAL A 203 -0.50 8.72 3.13
N TYR A 204 0.13 7.79 3.85
CA TYR A 204 1.59 7.74 3.97
C TYR A 204 2.28 7.57 2.61
N ILE A 205 1.74 6.72 1.72
CA ILE A 205 2.25 6.52 0.35
C ILE A 205 2.18 7.81 -0.47
N GLU A 206 1.06 8.54 -0.42
CA GLU A 206 0.93 9.83 -1.12
C GLU A 206 1.94 10.86 -0.63
N ILE A 207 2.16 10.94 0.69
CA ILE A 207 3.12 11.86 1.30
C ILE A 207 4.54 11.56 0.81
N ILE A 208 5.00 10.30 0.91
CA ILE A 208 6.35 9.95 0.48
C ILE A 208 6.53 10.05 -1.04
N ALA A 209 5.45 9.86 -1.82
CA ALA A 209 5.45 10.11 -3.25
C ALA A 209 5.66 11.61 -3.56
N GLY A 210 4.89 12.49 -2.91
CA GLY A 210 4.99 13.94 -3.07
C GLY A 210 6.37 14.48 -2.69
N GLU A 211 6.99 13.91 -1.66
CA GLU A 211 8.37 14.24 -1.27
C GLU A 211 9.37 13.81 -2.36
N SER A 212 9.20 12.63 -2.95
CA SER A 212 10.13 12.12 -3.96
C SER A 212 10.03 12.78 -5.34
N ILE A 213 8.84 13.26 -5.74
CA ILE A 213 8.61 13.94 -7.02
C ILE A 213 9.21 15.35 -7.03
N CYS A 214 9.26 16.03 -5.86
CA CYS A 214 9.87 17.35 -5.73
C CYS A 214 11.39 17.37 -5.98
N TYR A 215 12.08 16.23 -5.91
CA TYR A 215 13.54 16.14 -6.13
C TYR A 215 13.95 15.81 -7.56
N LYS A 216 13.01 15.57 -8.49
CA LYS A 216 13.30 15.17 -9.89
C LYS A 216 12.84 16.19 -10.94
N LYS A 217 12.60 17.45 -10.54
CA LYS A 217 12.39 18.56 -11.47
C LYS A 217 13.70 19.27 -11.78
#